data_AF-A0A8H8BWK3-F1
#
_entry.id   AF-A0A8H8BWK3-F1
#
_cell.length_a   1.000
_cell.length_b   1.000
_cell.length_c   1.000
_cell.angle_alpha   90.00
_cell.angle_beta   90.00
_cell.angle_gamma   90.00
#
_symmetry.space_group_name_H-M   'P 1'
#
loop_
_entity.id
_entity.type
_entity.pdbx_description
1 polymer ?
#
loop_
_entity_poly.entity_id
_entity_poly.type
_entity_poly.pdbx_seq_one_letter_code
_entity_poly.pdbx_strand_id
1 'polypeptide(L)'
;MSSIYTGPWINWSQGAIRGAVLTLPSREGRYLTTFIATFITIVGAQLWRIISFILHQARSSSGPQDGLHHQQQNIFRNTSSPAGVAWAFALQAWYWRGRAQRLWVRTIPWVYFSLGYMLAIAAAAVFSSRISEAAGSARLLVEGSIGQSCGFFDTSLCLASLAAFEQKVANTTIITSTYAKACYGDNPSPLQCQTFPKAMLNFATSDGAPCPFVSGTCSNGNNGAFEMTTGLLSSREDLGINLPSKYSFQYRKSTVCAPIETAQYVQNFTGASARNLGYAFTTTIYQYDYGSIGHQNYTYLYNRDVTPTQTGYTLSAVFASPNAPRNSGWQPILDLVQTDADLSMEFIASNSVTYEEPNDDPVFGANVEKFNATGSLLFYG
;
A
#
# COMPACT_ATOMS: atom_id res chain seq x y z
N MET A 1 -7.50 2.15 -21.41
CA MET A 1 -6.30 1.32 -21.19
C MET A 1 -5.30 2.19 -20.47
N SER A 2 -4.89 1.84 -19.25
CA SER A 2 -3.92 2.62 -18.44
C SER A 2 -2.55 2.67 -19.12
N SER A 3 -2.10 3.86 -19.51
CA SER A 3 -0.75 4.07 -20.01
C SER A 3 0.26 4.08 -18.86
N ILE A 4 1.34 3.31 -19.01
CA ILE A 4 2.43 3.23 -18.04
C ILE A 4 3.44 4.33 -18.39
N TYR A 5 3.89 5.08 -17.39
CA TYR A 5 4.87 6.15 -17.58
C TYR A 5 6.26 5.58 -17.84
N THR A 6 6.86 6.01 -18.95
CA THR A 6 8.24 5.73 -19.32
C THR A 6 9.02 7.04 -19.40
N GLY A 7 10.14 7.11 -18.69
CA GLY A 7 10.96 8.32 -18.63
C GLY A 7 11.63 8.51 -17.27
N PRO A 8 12.34 9.64 -17.08
CA PRO A 8 12.95 9.99 -15.82
C PRO A 8 11.89 10.25 -14.74
N TRP A 9 12.05 9.63 -13.58
CA TRP A 9 11.22 9.87 -12.41
C TRP A 9 12.09 9.87 -11.15
N ILE A 10 11.60 10.49 -10.07
CA ILE A 10 12.30 10.52 -8.80
C ILE A 10 11.43 9.90 -7.73
N ASN A 11 11.92 8.81 -7.15
CA ASN A 11 11.39 8.24 -5.93
C ASN A 11 11.82 9.09 -4.72
N TRP A 12 10.96 9.99 -4.27
CA TRP A 12 11.29 10.90 -3.19
C TRP A 12 11.47 10.23 -1.82
N SER A 13 11.06 8.96 -1.64
CA SER A 13 11.38 8.20 -0.42
C SER A 13 12.87 7.86 -0.31
N GLN A 14 13.59 7.81 -1.43
CA GLN A 14 15.04 7.57 -1.49
C GLN A 14 15.84 8.87 -1.68
N GLY A 15 15.16 10.02 -1.73
CA GLY A 15 15.76 11.33 -1.97
C GLY A 15 16.14 11.57 -3.44
N ALA A 16 16.61 12.79 -3.73
CA ALA A 16 16.80 13.27 -5.12
C ALA A 16 17.86 12.50 -5.92
N ILE A 17 18.88 11.96 -5.24
CA ILE A 17 20.02 11.32 -5.90
C ILE A 17 19.79 9.82 -6.06
N ARG A 18 19.57 9.10 -4.95
CA ARG A 18 19.36 7.64 -4.99
C ARG A 18 18.01 7.27 -5.59
N GLY A 19 17.00 8.12 -5.41
CA GLY A 19 15.67 7.91 -5.98
C GLY A 19 15.54 8.27 -7.45
N ALA A 20 16.58 8.80 -8.11
CA ALA A 20 16.52 9.08 -9.53
C ALA A 20 16.48 7.76 -10.32
N VAL A 21 15.33 7.47 -10.95
CA VAL A 21 15.06 6.23 -11.66
C VAL A 21 14.65 6.55 -13.09
N LEU A 22 15.14 5.75 -14.04
CA LEU A 22 14.65 5.76 -15.41
C LEU A 22 13.63 4.64 -15.58
N THR A 23 12.36 4.97 -15.79
CA THR A 23 11.33 3.96 -16.04
C THR A 23 11.32 3.58 -17.52
N LEU A 24 11.39 2.28 -17.79
CA LEU A 24 11.45 1.72 -19.15
C LEU A 24 10.46 0.56 -19.26
N PRO A 25 9.93 0.27 -20.45
CA PRO A 25 9.21 -0.96 -20.65
C PRO A 25 10.15 -2.17 -20.49
N SER A 26 9.55 -3.32 -20.14
CA SER A 26 10.29 -4.51 -19.69
C SER A 26 11.29 -5.07 -20.71
N ARG A 27 11.13 -4.75 -22.00
CA ARG A 27 12.01 -5.21 -23.07
C ARG A 27 13.27 -4.34 -23.16
N GLU A 28 13.08 -3.03 -23.16
CA GLU A 28 14.11 -2.01 -23.21
C GLU A 28 14.95 -2.02 -21.94
N GLY A 29 14.33 -2.23 -20.78
CA GLY A 29 15.04 -2.43 -19.51
C GLY A 29 15.98 -3.64 -19.53
N ARG A 30 15.59 -4.74 -20.20
CA ARG A 30 16.48 -5.91 -20.39
C ARG A 30 17.66 -5.59 -21.30
N TYR A 31 17.45 -4.78 -22.35
CA TYR A 31 18.55 -4.36 -23.22
C TYR A 31 19.54 -3.49 -22.47
N LEU A 32 19.07 -2.54 -21.67
CA LEU A 32 19.93 -1.66 -20.88
C LEU A 32 20.74 -2.42 -19.82
N THR A 33 20.11 -3.34 -19.07
CA THR A 33 20.81 -4.14 -18.06
C THR A 33 21.86 -5.07 -18.68
N THR A 34 21.54 -5.70 -19.81
CA THR A 34 22.51 -6.51 -20.57
C THR A 34 23.68 -5.67 -21.06
N PHE A 35 23.40 -4.48 -21.62
CA PHE A 35 24.42 -3.54 -22.05
C PHE A 35 25.36 -3.13 -20.91
N ILE A 36 24.81 -2.79 -19.73
CA ILE A 36 25.61 -2.42 -18.55
C ILE A 36 26.53 -3.57 -18.12
N ALA A 37 26.01 -4.81 -18.06
CA ALA A 37 26.82 -5.97 -17.71
C ALA A 37 27.97 -6.21 -18.71
N THR A 38 27.69 -6.10 -20.00
CA THR A 38 28.71 -6.19 -21.05
C THR A 38 29.73 -5.05 -20.94
N PHE A 39 29.27 -3.82 -20.71
CA PHE A 39 30.13 -2.65 -20.54
C PHE A 39 31.08 -2.79 -19.36
N ILE A 40 30.59 -3.24 -18.20
CA ILE A 40 31.42 -3.54 -17.01
C ILE A 40 32.50 -4.57 -17.34
N THR A 41 32.15 -5.61 -18.11
CA THR A 41 33.10 -6.65 -18.52
C THR A 41 34.19 -6.09 -19.43
N ILE A 42 33.83 -5.24 -20.41
CA ILE A 42 34.78 -4.59 -21.33
C ILE A 42 35.71 -3.64 -20.56
N VAL A 43 35.16 -2.76 -19.72
CA VAL A 43 35.94 -1.82 -18.91
C VAL A 43 36.83 -2.58 -17.93
N GLY A 44 36.32 -3.64 -17.30
CA GLY A 44 37.11 -4.52 -16.43
C GLY A 44 38.28 -5.19 -17.15
N ALA A 45 38.12 -5.59 -18.41
CA ALA A 45 39.21 -6.13 -19.22
C ALA A 45 40.28 -5.08 -19.53
N GLN A 46 39.90 -3.84 -19.84
CA GLN A 46 40.87 -2.75 -20.08
C GLN A 46 41.57 -2.33 -18.80
N LEU A 47 40.85 -2.23 -17.69
CA LEU A 47 41.41 -1.92 -16.38
C LEU A 47 42.45 -2.96 -15.97
N TRP A 48 42.22 -4.25 -16.26
CA TRP A 48 43.22 -5.29 -16.02
C TRP A 48 44.53 -5.06 -16.76
N ARG A 49 44.47 -4.60 -18.03
CA ARG A 49 45.67 -4.30 -18.82
C ARG A 49 46.47 -3.16 -18.20
N ILE A 50 45.78 -2.12 -17.72
CA ILE A 50 46.40 -0.99 -17.02
C ILE A 50 47.08 -1.48 -15.73
N ILE A 51 46.37 -2.28 -14.92
CA ILE A 51 46.91 -2.87 -13.68
C ILE A 51 48.14 -3.73 -13.98
N SER A 52 48.06 -4.60 -14.99
CA SER A 52 49.17 -5.49 -15.38
C SER A 52 50.39 -4.68 -15.83
N PHE A 53 50.18 -3.59 -16.56
CA PHE A 53 51.25 -2.67 -16.95
C PHE A 53 51.86 -1.96 -15.73
N ILE A 54 51.04 -1.45 -14.81
CA ILE A 54 51.54 -0.80 -13.58
C ILE A 54 52.35 -1.81 -12.75
N LEU A 55 51.86 -3.04 -12.59
CA LEU A 55 52.58 -4.09 -11.86
C LEU A 55 53.90 -4.47 -12.53
N HIS A 56 53.92 -4.52 -13.87
CA HIS A 56 55.15 -4.73 -14.64
C HIS A 56 56.17 -3.60 -14.36
N GLN A 57 55.74 -2.34 -14.50
CA GLN A 57 56.61 -1.17 -14.33
C GLN A 57 57.09 -1.02 -12.88
N ALA A 58 56.21 -1.14 -11.90
CA ALA A 58 56.53 -1.00 -10.47
C ALA A 58 57.54 -2.05 -9.99
N ARG A 59 57.61 -3.19 -10.69
CA ARG A 59 58.53 -4.28 -10.35
C ARG A 59 59.74 -4.36 -11.27
N SER A 60 59.85 -3.48 -12.27
CA SER A 60 61.01 -3.40 -13.14
C SER A 60 62.23 -2.98 -12.32
N SER A 61 63.34 -3.70 -12.47
CA SER A 61 64.59 -3.44 -11.75
C SER A 61 65.74 -3.41 -12.72
N SER A 62 66.64 -2.44 -12.56
CA SER A 62 67.89 -2.32 -13.34
C SER A 62 69.02 -3.21 -12.80
N GLY A 63 68.88 -3.76 -11.59
CA GLY A 63 69.86 -4.64 -10.97
C GLY A 63 69.70 -6.11 -11.39
N PRO A 64 70.70 -6.97 -11.12
CA PRO A 64 70.62 -8.40 -11.41
C PRO A 64 69.46 -9.04 -10.63
N GLN A 65 68.60 -9.78 -11.35
CA GLN A 65 67.46 -10.52 -10.81
C GLN A 65 67.52 -11.98 -11.27
N ASP A 66 66.77 -12.86 -10.59
CA ASP A 66 66.70 -14.27 -10.95
C ASP A 66 65.77 -14.55 -12.14
N GLY A 67 65.92 -15.72 -12.77
CA GLY A 67 65.09 -16.12 -13.90
C GLY A 67 63.59 -16.16 -13.58
N LEU A 68 63.23 -16.45 -12.32
CA LEU A 68 61.85 -16.40 -11.85
C LEU A 68 61.28 -14.98 -11.97
N HIS A 69 62.01 -13.96 -11.50
CA HIS A 69 61.59 -12.56 -11.62
C HIS A 69 61.32 -12.17 -13.08
N HIS A 70 62.25 -12.47 -14.00
CA HIS A 70 62.09 -12.12 -15.41
C HIS A 70 60.91 -12.84 -16.07
N GLN A 71 60.64 -14.10 -15.71
CA GLN A 71 59.43 -14.79 -16.18
C GLN A 71 58.16 -14.15 -15.63
N GLN A 72 58.13 -13.72 -14.37
CA GLN A 72 56.98 -13.02 -13.80
C GLN A 72 56.70 -11.69 -14.53
N GLN A 73 57.75 -10.95 -14.87
CA GLN A 73 57.63 -9.73 -15.70
C GLN A 73 57.07 -10.04 -17.09
N ASN A 74 57.53 -11.12 -17.70
CA ASN A 74 57.05 -11.53 -19.02
C ASN A 74 55.57 -11.93 -19.00
N ILE A 75 55.11 -12.58 -17.92
CA ILE A 75 53.71 -12.93 -17.73
C ILE A 75 52.84 -11.67 -17.67
N PHE A 76 53.19 -10.70 -16.82
CA PHE A 76 52.42 -9.44 -16.70
C PHE A 76 52.43 -8.60 -17.97
N ARG A 77 53.52 -8.64 -18.75
CA ARG A 77 53.64 -7.88 -20.00
C ARG A 77 52.85 -8.50 -21.15
N ASN A 78 52.88 -9.82 -21.29
CA ASN A 78 52.38 -10.49 -22.49
C ASN A 78 51.02 -11.15 -22.32
N THR A 79 50.57 -11.37 -21.08
CA THR A 79 49.32 -12.08 -20.83
C THR A 79 48.20 -11.07 -20.53
N SER A 80 47.26 -10.97 -21.45
CA SER A 80 46.25 -9.90 -21.45
C SER A 80 44.98 -10.21 -20.65
N SER A 81 44.78 -11.45 -20.20
CA SER A 81 43.61 -11.87 -19.42
C SER A 81 43.97 -12.27 -17.98
N PRO A 82 43.14 -11.93 -16.98
CA PRO A 82 43.37 -12.37 -15.60
C PRO A 82 43.44 -13.90 -15.46
N ALA A 83 42.61 -14.62 -16.22
CA ALA A 83 42.61 -16.09 -16.25
C ALA A 83 43.95 -16.63 -16.77
N GLY A 84 44.45 -16.05 -17.86
CA GLY A 84 45.73 -16.43 -18.43
C GLY A 84 46.88 -16.17 -17.45
N VAL A 85 46.86 -15.04 -16.74
CA VAL A 85 47.89 -14.68 -15.75
C VAL A 85 47.86 -15.66 -14.57
N ALA A 86 46.67 -15.97 -14.04
CA ALA A 86 46.50 -16.96 -12.97
C ALA A 86 47.04 -18.34 -13.40
N TRP A 87 46.69 -18.78 -14.60
CA TRP A 87 47.14 -20.05 -15.16
C TRP A 87 48.66 -20.08 -15.36
N ALA A 88 49.24 -19.03 -15.93
CA ALA A 88 50.67 -18.91 -16.15
C ALA A 88 51.47 -18.93 -14.84
N PHE A 89 50.98 -18.24 -13.79
CA PHE A 89 51.61 -18.29 -12.47
C PHE A 89 51.44 -19.64 -11.77
N ALA A 90 50.31 -20.32 -11.95
CA ALA A 90 50.12 -21.68 -11.42
C ALA A 90 51.11 -22.66 -12.08
N LEU A 91 51.26 -22.60 -13.40
CA LEU A 91 52.27 -23.38 -14.13
C LEU A 91 53.70 -23.02 -13.69
N GLN A 92 53.99 -21.72 -13.50
CA GLN A 92 55.30 -21.29 -13.01
C GLN A 92 55.60 -21.88 -11.62
N ALA A 93 54.63 -21.88 -10.70
CA ALA A 93 54.78 -22.50 -9.38
C ALA A 93 55.01 -24.02 -9.48
N TRP A 94 54.40 -24.70 -10.45
CA TRP A 94 54.59 -26.13 -10.68
C TRP A 94 56.00 -26.46 -11.22
N TYR A 95 56.44 -25.78 -12.28
CA TYR A 95 57.72 -26.08 -12.95
C TYR A 95 58.95 -25.66 -12.16
N TRP A 96 58.83 -24.64 -11.30
CA TRP A 96 59.92 -24.20 -10.43
C TRP A 96 59.93 -24.89 -9.06
N ARG A 97 59.02 -25.85 -8.82
CA ARG A 97 58.94 -26.60 -7.56
C ARG A 97 60.27 -27.29 -7.28
N GLY A 98 60.88 -26.97 -6.14
CA GLY A 98 62.18 -27.50 -5.73
C GLY A 98 63.41 -26.81 -6.35
N ARG A 99 63.24 -25.82 -7.24
CA ARG A 99 64.34 -25.10 -7.91
C ARG A 99 64.51 -23.64 -7.45
N ALA A 100 63.43 -22.98 -7.03
CA ALA A 100 63.46 -21.58 -6.60
C ALA A 100 63.25 -21.43 -5.08
N GLN A 101 64.00 -20.51 -4.46
CA GLN A 101 63.80 -20.14 -3.07
C GLN A 101 62.52 -19.30 -2.90
N ARG A 102 61.76 -19.57 -1.83
CA ARG A 102 60.51 -18.86 -1.48
C ARG A 102 59.48 -18.78 -2.62
N LEU A 103 59.46 -19.79 -3.50
CA LEU A 103 58.60 -19.84 -4.69
C LEU A 103 57.13 -19.55 -4.39
N TRP A 104 56.56 -20.26 -3.41
CA TRP A 104 55.14 -20.15 -3.08
C TRP A 104 54.76 -18.72 -2.68
N VAL A 105 55.56 -18.09 -1.82
CA VAL A 105 55.35 -16.70 -1.38
C VAL A 105 55.49 -15.70 -2.53
N ARG A 106 56.34 -15.99 -3.53
CA ARG A 106 56.61 -15.08 -4.66
C ARG A 106 55.60 -15.21 -5.80
N THR A 107 54.87 -16.33 -5.90
CA THR A 107 54.03 -16.65 -7.08
C THR A 107 52.55 -16.79 -6.74
N ILE A 108 52.22 -17.42 -5.61
CA ILE A 108 50.81 -17.68 -5.23
C ILE A 108 49.99 -16.41 -4.99
N PRO A 109 50.52 -15.32 -4.39
CA PRO A 109 49.75 -14.08 -4.25
C PRO A 109 49.24 -13.53 -5.59
N TRP A 110 49.99 -13.73 -6.68
CA TRP A 110 49.57 -13.27 -8.01
C TRP A 110 48.47 -14.13 -8.63
N VAL A 111 48.44 -15.43 -8.31
CA VAL A 111 47.33 -16.32 -8.68
C VAL A 111 46.06 -15.84 -7.99
N TYR A 112 46.10 -15.63 -6.66
CA TYR A 112 44.94 -15.16 -5.92
C TYR A 112 44.50 -13.75 -6.34
N PHE A 113 45.44 -12.85 -6.60
CA PHE A 113 45.12 -11.51 -7.10
C PHE A 113 44.37 -11.56 -8.43
N SER A 114 44.84 -12.37 -9.37
CA SER A 114 44.24 -12.48 -10.72
C SER A 114 42.86 -13.15 -10.67
N LEU A 115 42.71 -14.20 -9.86
CA LEU A 115 41.41 -14.85 -9.64
C LEU A 115 40.43 -13.92 -8.88
N GLY A 116 40.90 -13.24 -7.84
CA GLY A 116 40.10 -12.28 -7.08
C GLY A 116 39.60 -11.13 -7.96
N TYR A 117 40.46 -10.59 -8.82
CA TYR A 117 40.07 -9.57 -9.80
C TYR A 117 38.99 -10.08 -10.77
N MET A 118 39.18 -11.29 -11.32
CA MET A 118 38.20 -11.89 -12.22
C MET A 118 36.84 -12.08 -11.55
N LEU A 119 36.85 -12.62 -10.32
CA LEU A 119 35.63 -12.82 -9.54
C LEU A 119 34.97 -11.49 -9.21
N ALA A 120 35.73 -10.45 -8.89
CA ALA A 120 35.20 -9.12 -8.60
C ALA A 120 34.50 -8.50 -9.83
N ILE A 121 35.12 -8.56 -11.02
CA ILE A 121 34.51 -8.04 -12.25
C ILE A 121 33.29 -8.88 -12.66
N ALA A 122 33.37 -10.21 -12.55
CA ALA A 122 32.25 -11.09 -12.83
C ALA A 122 31.06 -10.83 -11.88
N ALA A 123 31.33 -10.68 -10.58
CA ALA A 123 30.33 -10.31 -9.59
C ALA A 123 29.71 -8.94 -9.91
N ALA A 124 30.53 -7.93 -10.22
CA ALA A 124 30.04 -6.60 -10.59
C ALA A 124 29.12 -6.65 -11.83
N ALA A 125 29.48 -7.42 -12.85
CA ALA A 125 28.64 -7.60 -14.04
C ALA A 125 27.31 -8.29 -13.72
N VAL A 126 27.31 -9.35 -12.93
CA VAL A 126 26.08 -10.07 -12.53
C VAL A 126 25.18 -9.21 -11.65
N PHE A 127 25.76 -8.58 -10.62
CA PHE A 127 25.03 -7.73 -9.68
C PHE A 127 24.61 -6.38 -10.27
N SER A 128 25.11 -5.98 -11.45
CA SER A 128 24.63 -4.78 -12.14
C SER A 128 23.12 -4.81 -12.42
N SER A 129 22.53 -6.00 -12.57
CA SER A 129 21.09 -6.19 -12.70
C SER A 129 20.29 -5.69 -11.49
N ARG A 130 20.90 -5.64 -10.29
CA ARG A 130 20.26 -5.10 -9.07
C ARG A 130 19.98 -3.60 -9.13
N ILE A 131 20.58 -2.90 -10.10
CA ILE A 131 20.28 -1.48 -10.36
C ILE A 131 18.88 -1.32 -10.97
N SER A 132 18.31 -2.39 -11.54
CA SER A 132 16.93 -2.41 -12.02
C SER A 132 16.00 -2.98 -10.97
N GLU A 133 14.94 -2.24 -10.64
CA GLU A 133 13.77 -2.82 -9.97
C GLU A 133 12.89 -3.56 -10.99
N ALA A 134 12.25 -4.65 -10.57
CA ALA A 134 11.37 -5.43 -11.42
C ALA A 134 10.01 -4.76 -11.57
N ALA A 135 9.36 -4.93 -12.74
CA ALA A 135 8.03 -4.35 -13.06
C ALA A 135 6.85 -4.82 -12.16
N GLY A 136 7.13 -5.61 -11.13
CA GLY A 136 6.17 -6.10 -10.15
C GLY A 136 6.18 -5.35 -8.81
N SER A 137 7.15 -4.46 -8.54
CA SER A 137 7.20 -3.70 -7.28
C SER A 137 6.27 -2.48 -7.29
N ALA A 138 6.34 -1.66 -8.35
CA ALA A 138 5.49 -0.50 -8.53
C ALA A 138 5.43 -0.12 -10.02
N ARG A 139 4.32 0.48 -10.44
CA ARG A 139 4.16 1.03 -11.80
C ARG A 139 3.65 2.45 -11.71
N LEU A 140 4.29 3.34 -12.46
CA LEU A 140 3.83 4.71 -12.61
C LEU A 140 2.78 4.75 -13.71
N LEU A 141 1.62 5.31 -13.39
CA LEU A 141 0.57 5.57 -14.36
C LEU A 141 0.74 6.99 -14.89
N VAL A 142 0.54 7.18 -16.20
CA VAL A 142 0.55 8.51 -16.79
C VAL A 142 -0.79 9.18 -16.50
N GLU A 143 -0.76 10.39 -15.96
CA GLU A 143 -1.90 11.29 -16.01
C GLU A 143 -2.00 11.86 -17.43
N GLY A 144 -3.09 11.59 -18.13
CA GLY A 144 -3.32 12.16 -19.46
C GLY A 144 -3.40 11.13 -20.59
N SER A 145 -4.52 10.41 -20.63
CA SER A 145 -5.23 10.19 -21.89
C SER A 145 -6.73 10.25 -21.60
N ILE A 146 -7.55 10.58 -22.61
CA ILE A 146 -9.01 10.76 -22.50
C ILE A 146 -9.61 9.64 -21.64
N GLY A 147 -10.20 10.00 -20.50
CA GLY A 147 -10.83 9.05 -19.55
C GLY A 147 -9.92 8.47 -18.45
N GLN A 148 -8.69 8.98 -18.28
CA GLN A 148 -7.74 8.54 -17.25
C GLN A 148 -7.07 9.72 -16.55
N SER A 149 -7.88 10.51 -15.85
CA SER A 149 -7.40 11.35 -14.76
C SER A 149 -7.28 10.49 -13.51
N CYS A 150 -6.17 10.60 -12.79
CA CYS A 150 -6.03 10.06 -11.43
C CYS A 150 -6.79 10.93 -10.42
N GLY A 151 -8.07 11.19 -10.71
CA GLY A 151 -8.92 12.13 -10.00
C GLY A 151 -10.25 11.52 -9.57
N PHE A 152 -11.21 12.38 -9.25
CA PHE A 152 -12.55 11.96 -8.85
C PHE A 152 -13.33 11.36 -10.01
N PHE A 153 -14.18 10.38 -9.70
CA PHE A 153 -15.14 9.86 -10.66
C PHE A 153 -16.23 10.90 -10.88
N ASP A 154 -16.38 11.37 -12.12
CA ASP A 154 -17.50 12.19 -12.51
C ASP A 154 -18.64 11.29 -13.00
N THR A 155 -19.68 11.18 -12.17
CA THR A 155 -20.89 10.39 -12.46
C THR A 155 -21.92 11.16 -13.27
N SER A 156 -21.67 12.43 -13.60
CA SER A 156 -22.61 13.29 -14.33
C SER A 156 -22.65 13.03 -15.84
N LEU A 157 -21.79 12.14 -16.36
CA LEU A 157 -21.47 12.08 -17.78
C LEU A 157 -22.29 11.04 -18.59
N CYS A 158 -22.76 9.93 -18.01
CA CYS A 158 -23.74 8.98 -18.62
C CYS A 158 -24.08 7.76 -17.72
N LEU A 159 -25.11 6.97 -18.08
CA LEU A 159 -25.45 5.69 -17.43
C LEU A 159 -24.28 4.70 -17.29
N ALA A 160 -23.39 4.64 -18.30
CA ALA A 160 -22.21 3.78 -18.23
C ALA A 160 -21.20 4.24 -17.16
N SER A 161 -21.10 5.56 -16.93
CA SER A 161 -20.25 6.10 -15.86
C SER A 161 -20.80 5.77 -14.47
N LEU A 162 -22.12 5.76 -14.31
CA LEU A 162 -22.78 5.34 -13.07
C LEU A 162 -22.55 3.86 -12.80
N ALA A 163 -22.76 2.99 -13.79
CA ALA A 163 -22.51 1.56 -13.66
C ALA A 163 -21.03 1.26 -13.33
N ALA A 164 -20.09 1.97 -13.97
CA ALA A 164 -18.66 1.83 -13.66
C ALA A 164 -18.34 2.31 -12.23
N PHE A 165 -18.98 3.37 -11.76
CA PHE A 165 -18.85 3.86 -10.39
C PHE A 165 -19.38 2.83 -9.37
N GLU A 166 -20.57 2.27 -9.59
CA GLU A 166 -21.14 1.22 -8.73
C GLU A 166 -20.24 0.00 -8.68
N GLN A 167 -19.72 -0.47 -9.82
CA GLN A 167 -18.76 -1.56 -9.87
C GLN A 167 -17.47 -1.23 -9.09
N LYS A 168 -16.97 0.00 -9.20
CA LYS A 168 -15.82 0.46 -8.42
C LYS A 168 -16.12 0.43 -6.93
N VAL A 169 -17.27 0.94 -6.49
CA VAL A 169 -17.66 0.96 -5.08
C VAL A 169 -17.74 -0.47 -4.56
N ALA A 170 -18.46 -1.36 -5.24
CA ALA A 170 -18.56 -2.76 -4.87
C ALA A 170 -17.18 -3.45 -4.77
N ASN A 171 -16.32 -3.27 -5.78
CA ASN A 171 -14.98 -3.84 -5.77
C ASN A 171 -14.11 -3.28 -4.64
N THR A 172 -14.18 -1.97 -4.41
CA THR A 172 -13.45 -1.30 -3.31
C THR A 172 -13.90 -1.84 -1.96
N THR A 173 -15.20 -2.04 -1.76
CA THR A 173 -15.75 -2.65 -0.54
C THR A 173 -15.24 -4.07 -0.34
N ILE A 174 -15.23 -4.91 -1.38
CA ILE A 174 -14.71 -6.28 -1.31
C ILE A 174 -13.23 -6.28 -0.93
N ILE A 175 -12.41 -5.47 -1.61
CA ILE A 175 -10.97 -5.37 -1.34
C ILE A 175 -10.71 -4.87 0.09
N THR A 176 -11.43 -3.84 0.52
CA THR A 176 -11.27 -3.25 1.86
C THR A 176 -11.69 -4.22 2.96
N SER A 177 -12.82 -4.92 2.78
CA SER A 177 -13.28 -5.93 3.74
C SER A 177 -12.31 -7.12 3.85
N THR A 178 -11.72 -7.52 2.72
CA THR A 178 -10.71 -8.58 2.67
C THR A 178 -9.44 -8.14 3.40
N TYR A 179 -8.99 -6.90 3.16
CA TYR A 179 -7.84 -6.32 3.83
C TYR A 179 -8.06 -6.25 5.35
N ALA A 180 -9.20 -5.73 5.80
CA ALA A 180 -9.52 -5.61 7.23
C ALA A 180 -9.48 -6.97 7.93
N LYS A 181 -10.09 -8.01 7.34
CA LYS A 181 -10.07 -9.38 7.89
C LYS A 181 -8.66 -9.97 7.92
N ALA A 182 -7.85 -9.70 6.91
CA ALA A 182 -6.49 -10.23 6.81
C ALA A 182 -5.48 -9.51 7.70
N CYS A 183 -5.75 -8.26 8.09
CA CYS A 183 -4.73 -7.36 8.67
C CYS A 183 -5.06 -6.83 10.05
N TYR A 184 -6.32 -6.78 10.46
CA TYR A 184 -6.74 -6.26 11.78
C TYR A 184 -7.17 -7.35 12.77
N GLY A 185 -7.09 -8.63 12.38
CA GLY A 185 -7.29 -9.76 13.29
C GLY A 185 -6.01 -10.15 14.04
N ASP A 186 -6.12 -11.13 14.94
CA ASP A 186 -5.02 -11.56 15.81
C ASP A 186 -3.82 -12.16 15.07
N ASN A 187 -4.04 -12.69 13.85
CA ASN A 187 -3.00 -13.32 13.03
C ASN A 187 -2.89 -12.62 11.66
N PRO A 188 -2.27 -11.44 11.59
CA PRO A 188 -2.19 -10.66 10.36
C PRO A 188 -1.31 -11.34 9.31
N SER A 189 -1.75 -11.35 8.05
CA SER A 189 -1.03 -11.92 6.92
C SER A 189 -0.04 -10.92 6.32
N PRO A 190 1.29 -11.09 6.47
CA PRO A 190 2.26 -10.07 6.08
C PRO A 190 2.26 -9.75 4.58
N LEU A 191 1.85 -10.70 3.73
CA LEU A 191 1.78 -10.52 2.27
C LEU A 191 0.53 -9.74 1.85
N GLN A 192 -0.60 -9.94 2.54
CA GLN A 192 -1.87 -9.28 2.21
C GLN A 192 -1.92 -7.85 2.76
N CYS A 193 -1.15 -7.55 3.80
CA CYS A 193 -1.15 -6.24 4.45
C CYS A 193 -0.25 -5.18 3.80
N GLN A 194 0.44 -5.51 2.71
CA GLN A 194 1.36 -4.62 1.98
C GLN A 194 0.67 -3.70 0.96
N THR A 195 -0.66 -3.63 0.94
CA THR A 195 -1.40 -2.71 0.06
C THR A 195 -1.18 -1.25 0.42
N PHE A 196 -1.07 -0.93 1.71
CA PHE A 196 -0.84 0.42 2.21
C PHE A 196 0.59 0.55 2.77
N PRO A 197 1.16 1.78 2.84
CA PRO A 197 2.48 2.02 3.42
C PRO A 197 2.59 1.53 4.87
N LYS A 198 1.50 1.68 5.63
CA LYS A 198 1.34 1.16 6.99
C LYS A 198 0.04 0.38 7.07
N ALA A 199 0.09 -0.79 7.71
CA ALA A 199 -1.08 -1.63 7.85
C ALA A 199 -2.15 -0.98 8.73
N MET A 200 -1.74 -0.33 9.82
CA MET A 200 -2.60 0.43 10.71
C MET A 200 -1.93 1.78 11.00
N LEU A 201 -2.72 2.85 10.98
CA LEU A 201 -2.29 4.17 11.42
C LEU A 201 -2.51 4.30 12.92
N ASN A 202 -1.53 4.85 13.63
CA ASN A 202 -1.65 5.03 15.08
C ASN A 202 -2.61 6.19 15.39
N PHE A 203 -3.57 5.94 16.28
CA PHE A 203 -4.48 6.92 16.84
C PHE A 203 -4.65 6.70 18.34
N ALA A 204 -4.94 7.77 19.06
CA ALA A 204 -5.40 7.72 20.44
C ALA A 204 -6.93 7.63 20.44
N THR A 205 -7.48 6.95 21.43
CA THR A 205 -8.91 6.82 21.66
C THR A 205 -9.28 7.53 22.96
N SER A 206 -10.47 8.11 23.00
CA SER A 206 -11.07 8.65 24.21
C SER A 206 -12.51 8.18 24.32
N ASP A 207 -12.79 7.41 25.37
CA ASP A 207 -14.16 7.08 25.77
C ASP A 207 -14.74 8.26 26.55
N GLY A 208 -15.99 8.61 26.26
CA GLY A 208 -16.70 9.70 26.94
C GLY A 208 -16.39 11.10 26.39
N ALA A 209 -16.06 11.18 25.10
CA ALA A 209 -15.95 12.46 24.41
C ALA A 209 -17.32 13.16 24.35
N PRO A 210 -17.35 14.51 24.21
CA PRO A 210 -18.59 15.25 24.03
C PRO A 210 -19.35 14.80 22.79
N CYS A 211 -20.67 14.67 22.90
CA CYS A 211 -21.56 14.52 21.76
C CYS A 211 -21.42 15.77 20.86
N PRO A 212 -21.12 15.63 19.55
CA PRO A 212 -20.90 16.77 18.68
C PRO A 212 -22.21 17.48 18.29
N PHE A 213 -23.36 16.93 18.67
CA PHE A 213 -24.70 17.39 18.28
C PHE A 213 -25.42 18.08 19.44
N VAL A 214 -26.63 18.59 19.15
CA VAL A 214 -27.48 19.21 20.17
C VAL A 214 -27.80 18.21 21.30
N SER A 215 -27.94 18.73 22.52
CA SER A 215 -28.24 17.91 23.70
C SER A 215 -29.53 17.11 23.49
N GLY A 216 -29.47 15.80 23.71
CA GLY A 216 -30.59 14.86 23.49
C GLY A 216 -30.62 14.20 22.12
N THR A 217 -29.68 14.54 21.22
CA THR A 217 -29.55 13.88 19.91
C THR A 217 -28.75 12.58 20.00
N CYS A 218 -27.70 12.52 20.82
CA CYS A 218 -26.94 11.29 21.08
C CYS A 218 -27.63 10.41 22.13
N SER A 219 -27.68 9.10 21.92
CA SER A 219 -28.35 8.15 22.84
C SER A 219 -27.64 8.02 24.20
N ASN A 220 -26.30 8.10 24.20
CA ASN A 220 -25.49 8.00 25.43
C ASN A 220 -25.32 9.35 26.16
N GLY A 221 -26.16 10.34 25.85
CA GLY A 221 -26.10 11.68 26.42
C GLY A 221 -24.91 12.51 25.92
N ASN A 222 -24.60 13.58 26.66
CA ASN A 222 -23.69 14.63 26.18
C ASN A 222 -22.20 14.28 26.24
N ASN A 223 -21.81 13.24 26.99
CA ASN A 223 -20.41 12.82 27.16
C ASN A 223 -20.27 11.30 26.94
N GLY A 224 -21.00 10.76 25.97
CA GLY A 224 -21.03 9.33 25.66
C GLY A 224 -20.48 8.98 24.29
N ALA A 225 -19.81 9.92 23.62
CA ALA A 225 -19.22 9.70 22.31
C ALA A 225 -17.83 9.06 22.41
N PHE A 226 -17.41 8.44 21.32
CA PHE A 226 -16.10 7.83 21.15
C PHE A 226 -15.26 8.68 20.20
N GLU A 227 -14.13 9.20 20.67
CA GLU A 227 -13.22 10.00 19.83
C GLU A 227 -11.98 9.19 19.46
N MET A 228 -11.60 9.28 18.18
CA MET A 228 -10.34 8.79 17.64
C MET A 228 -9.55 9.95 17.06
N THR A 229 -8.33 10.17 17.56
CA THR A 229 -7.45 11.24 17.06
C THR A 229 -6.10 10.68 16.67
N THR A 230 -5.67 10.95 15.43
CA THR A 230 -4.34 10.56 14.97
C THR A 230 -3.25 11.47 15.53
N GLY A 231 -2.00 10.99 15.51
CA GLY A 231 -0.85 11.89 15.56
C GLY A 231 -0.76 12.81 14.34
N LEU A 232 0.34 13.56 14.23
CA LEU A 232 0.70 14.23 12.97
C LEU A 232 1.21 13.17 11.98
N LEU A 233 0.36 12.76 11.06
CA LEU A 233 0.67 11.79 10.02
C LEU A 233 1.49 12.43 8.91
N SER A 234 2.57 11.80 8.50
CA SER A 234 3.40 12.21 7.37
C SER A 234 2.74 11.84 6.05
N SER A 235 2.60 12.81 5.14
CA SER A 235 2.10 12.55 3.79
C SER A 235 2.91 11.48 3.06
N ARG A 236 4.20 11.35 3.35
CA ARG A 236 5.09 10.38 2.71
C ARG A 236 5.11 9.03 3.43
N GLU A 237 5.41 9.03 4.72
CA GLU A 237 5.69 7.80 5.48
C GLU A 237 4.41 7.07 5.91
N ASP A 238 3.34 7.82 6.20
CA ASP A 238 2.07 7.25 6.65
C ASP A 238 1.10 7.08 5.47
N LEU A 239 1.02 8.08 4.59
CA LEU A 239 0.05 8.10 3.48
C LEU A 239 0.61 7.67 2.13
N GLY A 240 1.94 7.51 1.99
CA GLY A 240 2.56 6.99 0.78
C GLY A 240 2.64 7.97 -0.39
N ILE A 241 2.39 9.26 -0.15
CA ILE A 241 2.38 10.30 -1.17
C ILE A 241 3.83 10.68 -1.51
N ASN A 242 4.29 10.29 -2.70
CA ASN A 242 5.68 10.46 -3.14
C ASN A 242 5.99 11.88 -3.63
N LEU A 243 6.02 12.83 -2.70
CA LEU A 243 6.33 14.24 -2.98
C LEU A 243 7.74 14.63 -2.53
N PRO A 244 8.38 15.62 -3.18
CA PRO A 244 9.59 16.27 -2.67
C PRO A 244 9.37 16.84 -1.26
N SER A 245 10.43 16.92 -0.44
CA SER A 245 10.30 17.36 0.96
C SER A 245 9.75 18.79 1.13
N LYS A 246 9.91 19.66 0.13
CA LYS A 246 9.29 21.01 0.13
C LYS A 246 7.76 20.99 0.00
N TYR A 247 7.19 19.88 -0.46
CA TYR A 247 5.75 19.69 -0.66
C TYR A 247 5.19 18.57 0.23
N SER A 248 6.01 17.94 1.08
CA SER A 248 5.50 17.03 2.09
C SER A 248 4.77 17.81 3.16
N PHE A 249 3.66 17.27 3.63
CA PHE A 249 2.84 17.89 4.66
C PHE A 249 2.54 16.87 5.77
N GLN A 250 2.07 17.40 6.90
CA GLN A 250 1.54 16.59 7.98
C GLN A 250 0.03 16.78 8.07
N TYR A 251 -0.67 15.71 8.40
CA TYR A 251 -2.12 15.67 8.49
C TYR A 251 -2.53 15.06 9.83
N ARG A 252 -3.54 15.64 10.47
CA ARG A 252 -4.18 15.06 11.65
C ARG A 252 -5.66 14.90 11.35
N LYS A 253 -6.20 13.73 11.69
CA LYS A 253 -7.64 13.47 11.66
C LYS A 253 -8.13 13.27 13.09
N SER A 254 -9.20 13.97 13.45
CA SER A 254 -10.05 13.59 14.58
C SER A 254 -11.38 13.08 14.04
N THR A 255 -11.96 12.09 14.69
CA THR A 255 -13.25 11.51 14.33
C THR A 255 -13.99 11.19 15.61
N VAL A 256 -15.17 11.79 15.79
CA VAL A 256 -16.04 11.57 16.93
C VAL A 256 -17.24 10.76 16.45
N CYS A 257 -17.40 9.56 17.01
CA CYS A 257 -18.50 8.65 16.73
C CYS A 257 -19.48 8.71 17.90
N ALA A 258 -20.77 8.93 17.62
CA ALA A 258 -21.80 8.91 18.64
C ALA A 258 -23.03 8.17 18.13
N PRO A 259 -23.55 7.17 18.86
CA PRO A 259 -24.83 6.57 18.51
C PRO A 259 -25.95 7.60 18.71
N ILE A 260 -26.88 7.63 17.75
CA ILE A 260 -27.94 8.64 17.68
C ILE A 260 -29.25 8.07 18.24
N GLU A 261 -29.96 8.88 19.01
CA GLU A 261 -31.29 8.54 19.51
C GLU A 261 -32.27 8.37 18.36
N THR A 262 -32.97 7.24 18.30
CA THR A 262 -33.83 6.87 17.15
C THR A 262 -35.30 7.13 17.39
N ALA A 263 -35.77 7.06 18.64
CA ALA A 263 -37.21 7.05 18.95
C ALA A 263 -37.94 8.31 18.48
N GLN A 264 -37.25 9.45 18.45
CA GLN A 264 -37.81 10.74 18.05
C GLN A 264 -37.76 11.01 16.54
N TYR A 265 -37.01 10.20 15.78
CA TYR A 265 -36.80 10.40 14.34
C TYR A 265 -37.27 9.21 13.49
N VAL A 266 -38.06 8.29 14.08
CA VAL A 266 -38.59 7.12 13.37
C VAL A 266 -40.12 7.17 13.23
N GLN A 267 -40.61 6.83 12.04
CA GLN A 267 -42.02 6.65 11.74
C GLN A 267 -42.31 5.24 11.25
N ASN A 268 -43.41 4.65 11.73
CA ASN A 268 -43.79 3.28 11.39
C ASN A 268 -44.93 3.27 10.38
N PHE A 269 -44.70 2.63 9.23
CA PHE A 269 -45.70 2.46 8.17
C PHE A 269 -46.13 1.00 8.07
N THR A 270 -47.44 0.75 8.10
CA THR A 270 -48.06 -0.58 8.02
C THR A 270 -49.37 -0.54 7.24
N GLY A 271 -49.79 -1.66 6.65
CA GLY A 271 -51.10 -1.73 6.00
C GLY A 271 -51.20 -0.81 4.78
N ALA A 272 -52.22 0.04 4.77
CA ALA A 272 -52.48 0.97 3.66
C ALA A 272 -51.36 2.00 3.49
N SER A 273 -50.71 2.43 4.56
CA SER A 273 -49.64 3.43 4.49
C SER A 273 -48.34 2.87 3.92
N ALA A 274 -48.02 1.60 4.21
CA ALA A 274 -46.93 0.88 3.55
C ALA A 274 -47.18 0.69 2.04
N ARG A 275 -48.44 0.45 1.64
CA ARG A 275 -48.83 0.35 0.22
C ARG A 275 -48.61 1.64 -0.56
N ASN A 276 -48.83 2.79 0.07
CA ASN A 276 -48.58 4.10 -0.53
C ASN A 276 -47.08 4.34 -0.80
N LEU A 277 -46.20 3.65 -0.07
CA LEU A 277 -44.76 3.64 -0.28
C LEU A 277 -44.30 2.58 -1.30
N GLY A 278 -45.23 1.83 -1.91
CA GLY A 278 -44.94 0.79 -2.90
C GLY A 278 -44.68 -0.60 -2.32
N TYR A 279 -44.90 -0.81 -1.02
CA TYR A 279 -44.69 -2.11 -0.35
C TYR A 279 -45.99 -2.92 -0.23
N ALA A 280 -45.87 -4.21 0.11
CA ALA A 280 -47.04 -5.05 0.36
C ALA A 280 -47.79 -4.60 1.61
N PHE A 281 -49.11 -4.85 1.67
CA PHE A 281 -49.96 -4.42 2.79
C PHE A 281 -49.53 -5.02 4.14
N THR A 282 -48.93 -6.20 4.13
CA THR A 282 -48.46 -6.91 5.33
C THR A 282 -47.10 -6.42 5.82
N THR A 283 -46.40 -5.62 5.02
CA THR A 283 -45.03 -5.18 5.30
C THR A 283 -45.01 -4.07 6.34
N THR A 284 -44.06 -4.16 7.28
CA THR A 284 -43.76 -3.08 8.23
C THR A 284 -42.50 -2.35 7.78
N ILE A 285 -42.62 -1.05 7.54
CA ILE A 285 -41.51 -0.18 7.15
C ILE A 285 -41.24 0.83 8.27
N TYR A 286 -39.98 0.94 8.66
CA TYR A 286 -39.47 2.00 9.53
C TYR A 286 -38.81 3.07 8.67
N GLN A 287 -39.31 4.29 8.75
CA GLN A 287 -38.74 5.45 8.08
C GLN A 287 -37.99 6.31 9.09
N TYR A 288 -36.71 6.56 8.82
CA TYR A 288 -35.85 7.39 9.64
C TYR A 288 -35.65 8.76 8.98
N ASP A 289 -35.97 9.81 9.73
CA ASP A 289 -36.08 11.19 9.25
C ASP A 289 -34.95 12.07 9.82
N TYR A 290 -33.70 11.72 9.50
CA TYR A 290 -32.50 12.49 9.91
C TYR A 290 -32.09 13.59 8.92
N GLY A 291 -32.93 13.86 7.93
CA GLY A 291 -32.61 14.75 6.82
C GLY A 291 -33.23 14.31 5.51
N SER A 292 -33.21 15.19 4.52
CA SER A 292 -33.72 14.94 3.17
C SER A 292 -32.62 14.48 2.22
N ILE A 293 -32.98 13.65 1.24
CA ILE A 293 -32.08 13.23 0.17
C ILE A 293 -32.72 13.60 -1.17
N GLY A 294 -32.18 14.61 -1.85
CA GLY A 294 -32.76 15.12 -3.09
C GLY A 294 -34.20 15.60 -2.89
N HIS A 295 -35.17 14.90 -3.48
CA HIS A 295 -36.60 15.19 -3.34
C HIS A 295 -37.31 14.37 -2.25
N GLN A 296 -36.60 13.44 -1.60
CA GLN A 296 -37.14 12.61 -0.53
C GLN A 296 -37.06 13.35 0.80
N ASN A 297 -38.14 13.29 1.57
CA ASN A 297 -38.25 13.93 2.90
C ASN A 297 -37.84 13.01 4.05
N TYR A 298 -37.15 11.91 3.76
CA TYR A 298 -36.62 10.95 4.72
C TYR A 298 -35.17 10.59 4.37
N THR A 299 -34.44 10.04 5.34
CA THR A 299 -33.04 9.64 5.16
C THR A 299 -32.91 8.15 4.84
N TYR A 300 -33.64 7.28 5.54
CA TYR A 300 -33.49 5.85 5.40
C TYR A 300 -34.81 5.10 5.61
N LEU A 301 -35.04 4.05 4.82
CA LEU A 301 -36.16 3.13 4.97
C LEU A 301 -35.62 1.75 5.31
N TYR A 302 -36.13 1.19 6.40
CA TYR A 302 -35.84 -0.18 6.81
C TYR A 302 -37.08 -1.05 6.67
N ASN A 303 -36.96 -2.12 5.89
CA ASN A 303 -38.01 -3.12 5.72
C ASN A 303 -37.84 -4.25 6.74
N ARG A 304 -38.77 -4.36 7.68
CA ARG A 304 -38.72 -5.40 8.73
C ARG A 304 -38.81 -6.82 8.17
N ASP A 305 -39.39 -7.01 7.00
CA ASP A 305 -39.56 -8.32 6.36
C ASP A 305 -38.23 -8.94 5.90
N VAL A 306 -37.10 -8.21 6.00
CA VAL A 306 -35.74 -8.76 5.82
C VAL A 306 -35.30 -9.65 6.99
N THR A 307 -35.87 -9.45 8.18
CA THR A 307 -35.55 -10.25 9.39
C THR A 307 -35.76 -11.77 9.20
N PRO A 308 -36.85 -12.27 8.56
CA PRO A 308 -37.02 -13.70 8.29
C PRO A 308 -36.18 -14.23 7.12
N THR A 309 -35.51 -13.41 6.31
CA THR A 309 -34.78 -13.87 5.11
C THR A 309 -33.35 -14.35 5.38
N GLN A 310 -33.00 -14.63 6.65
CA GLN A 310 -31.67 -15.05 7.09
C GLN A 310 -30.54 -14.11 6.62
N THR A 311 -30.88 -12.83 6.49
CA THR A 311 -29.92 -11.80 6.08
C THR A 311 -29.17 -11.34 7.32
N GLY A 312 -27.84 -11.33 7.24
CA GLY A 312 -26.98 -10.82 8.32
C GLY A 312 -27.01 -9.29 8.39
N TYR A 313 -25.98 -8.69 8.99
CA TYR A 313 -25.83 -7.24 9.04
C TYR A 313 -25.95 -6.56 7.67
N THR A 314 -26.75 -5.50 7.60
CA THR A 314 -26.77 -4.58 6.46
C THR A 314 -26.35 -3.19 6.90
N LEU A 315 -25.57 -2.53 6.05
CA LEU A 315 -25.03 -1.19 6.26
C LEU A 315 -25.56 -0.25 5.16
N SER A 316 -26.05 0.92 5.56
CA SER A 316 -26.29 2.06 4.69
C SER A 316 -25.61 3.29 5.27
N ALA A 317 -25.15 4.21 4.43
CA ALA A 317 -24.48 5.41 4.90
C ALA A 317 -24.85 6.61 4.04
N VAL A 318 -24.97 7.76 4.70
CA VAL A 318 -25.17 9.08 4.08
C VAL A 318 -24.09 10.03 4.55
N PHE A 319 -23.75 11.01 3.71
CA PHE A 319 -22.63 11.92 3.95
C PHE A 319 -23.07 13.36 3.66
N ALA A 320 -22.60 14.29 4.48
CA ALA A 320 -22.78 15.72 4.32
C ALA A 320 -21.45 16.44 4.60
N SER A 321 -21.18 17.50 3.83
CA SER A 321 -20.02 18.38 4.04
C SER A 321 -20.52 19.79 4.36
N PRO A 322 -19.80 20.56 5.22
CA PRO A 322 -20.29 21.81 5.79
C PRO A 322 -20.52 22.96 4.78
N ASN A 323 -20.24 22.75 3.49
CA ASN A 323 -20.47 23.73 2.41
C ASN A 323 -21.01 23.08 1.12
N ALA A 324 -21.57 21.87 1.21
CA ALA A 324 -22.15 21.23 0.03
C ALA A 324 -23.34 22.07 -0.49
N PRO A 325 -23.48 22.25 -1.82
CA PRO A 325 -24.68 22.86 -2.39
C PRO A 325 -25.95 22.19 -1.84
N ARG A 326 -26.98 22.98 -1.48
CA ARG A 326 -28.22 22.42 -0.92
C ARG A 326 -28.78 21.29 -1.81
N ASN A 327 -28.65 21.39 -3.12
CA ASN A 327 -29.22 20.40 -4.03
C ASN A 327 -28.32 19.18 -4.32
N SER A 328 -27.18 19.03 -3.63
CA SER A 328 -26.25 17.91 -3.81
C SER A 328 -26.18 17.05 -2.54
N GLY A 329 -26.90 15.92 -2.53
CA GLY A 329 -26.75 14.88 -1.51
C GLY A 329 -27.76 14.95 -0.35
N TRP A 330 -27.35 14.43 0.80
CA TRP A 330 -28.13 14.39 2.04
C TRP A 330 -28.01 15.72 2.78
N GLN A 331 -29.15 16.27 3.21
CA GLN A 331 -29.24 17.47 4.02
C GLN A 331 -29.66 17.08 5.45
N PRO A 332 -28.75 17.13 6.43
CA PRO A 332 -29.08 16.77 7.81
C PRO A 332 -30.15 17.69 8.40
N ILE A 333 -30.95 17.16 9.33
CA ILE A 333 -31.81 17.98 10.21
C ILE A 333 -30.96 18.95 11.04
N LEU A 334 -31.57 20.03 11.52
CA LEU A 334 -30.89 21.11 12.24
C LEU A 334 -30.05 20.61 13.41
N ASP A 335 -30.52 19.59 14.12
CA ASP A 335 -29.86 19.01 15.30
C ASP A 335 -28.51 18.32 14.96
N LEU A 336 -28.33 17.93 13.69
CA LEU A 336 -27.15 17.23 13.18
C LEU A 336 -26.24 18.12 12.33
N VAL A 337 -26.62 19.37 12.05
CA VAL A 337 -25.84 20.26 11.17
C VAL A 337 -24.50 20.60 11.81
N GLN A 338 -23.42 20.39 11.06
CA GLN A 338 -22.06 20.78 11.42
C GLN A 338 -21.55 21.86 10.46
N THR A 339 -20.68 22.75 10.95
CA THR A 339 -20.11 23.86 10.15
C THR A 339 -18.60 23.76 9.93
N ASP A 340 -17.92 22.95 10.74
CA ASP A 340 -16.47 22.80 10.79
C ASP A 340 -16.01 21.34 10.62
N ALA A 341 -16.94 20.41 10.41
CA ALA A 341 -16.65 18.99 10.20
C ALA A 341 -17.53 18.38 9.10
N ASP A 342 -16.97 17.41 8.37
CA ASP A 342 -17.75 16.50 7.54
C ASP A 342 -18.53 15.53 8.42
N LEU A 343 -19.75 15.21 8.01
CA LEU A 343 -20.66 14.31 8.72
C LEU A 343 -20.91 13.05 7.90
N SER A 344 -20.74 11.90 8.53
CA SER A 344 -21.22 10.61 8.02
C SER A 344 -22.20 10.02 9.01
N MET A 345 -23.36 9.58 8.53
CA MET A 345 -24.34 8.83 9.32
C MET A 345 -24.46 7.42 8.76
N GLU A 346 -24.28 6.44 9.63
CA GLU A 346 -24.29 5.02 9.30
C GLU A 346 -25.50 4.35 9.94
N PHE A 347 -26.28 3.65 9.11
CA PHE A 347 -27.42 2.83 9.53
C PHE A 347 -26.98 1.37 9.50
N ILE A 348 -26.94 0.76 10.68
CA ILE A 348 -26.56 -0.64 10.86
C ILE A 348 -27.82 -1.39 11.30
N ALA A 349 -28.28 -2.31 10.47
CA ALA A 349 -29.40 -3.19 10.80
C ALA A 349 -28.89 -4.61 11.05
N SER A 350 -29.20 -5.15 12.22
CA SER A 350 -28.83 -6.51 12.64
C SER A 350 -29.61 -7.60 11.92
N ASN A 351 -30.79 -7.28 11.39
CA ASN A 351 -31.64 -8.22 10.63
C ASN A 351 -31.83 -9.55 11.38
N SER A 352 -31.38 -10.67 10.82
CA SER A 352 -31.53 -12.00 11.41
C SER A 352 -30.43 -12.38 12.41
N VAL A 353 -29.47 -11.49 12.72
CA VAL A 353 -28.34 -11.80 13.60
C VAL A 353 -28.82 -11.95 15.04
N THR A 354 -28.36 -13.02 15.68
CA THR A 354 -28.58 -13.31 17.10
C THR A 354 -27.25 -13.60 17.78
N TYR A 355 -27.18 -13.34 19.08
CA TYR A 355 -26.01 -13.46 19.91
C TYR A 355 -26.15 -14.62 20.89
N GLU A 356 -25.03 -15.25 21.23
CA GLU A 356 -25.00 -16.31 22.25
C GLU A 356 -25.01 -15.73 23.68
N GLU A 357 -24.55 -14.48 23.83
CA GLU A 357 -24.47 -13.74 25.09
C GLU A 357 -25.10 -12.35 24.91
N PRO A 358 -25.63 -11.72 25.98
CA PRO A 358 -26.15 -10.36 25.91
C PRO A 358 -25.03 -9.37 25.54
N ASN A 359 -25.38 -8.31 24.81
CA ASN A 359 -24.43 -7.28 24.39
C ASN A 359 -24.98 -5.89 24.72
N ASP A 360 -24.25 -5.15 25.56
CA ASP A 360 -24.60 -3.78 25.97
C ASP A 360 -23.97 -2.70 25.09
N ASP A 361 -23.32 -3.08 23.98
CA ASP A 361 -22.80 -2.12 23.01
C ASP A 361 -23.92 -1.21 22.48
N PRO A 362 -23.77 0.13 22.51
CA PRO A 362 -24.81 1.06 22.07
C PRO A 362 -25.23 0.95 20.59
N VAL A 363 -24.40 0.35 19.75
CA VAL A 363 -24.63 0.18 18.30
C VAL A 363 -25.08 -1.24 17.98
N PHE A 364 -24.48 -2.23 18.65
CA PHE A 364 -24.71 -3.66 18.43
C PHE A 364 -25.51 -4.32 19.56
N GLY A 365 -26.27 -3.51 20.31
CA GLY A 365 -27.00 -3.94 21.49
C GLY A 365 -27.89 -5.15 21.21
N ALA A 366 -27.81 -6.16 22.07
CA ALA A 366 -28.56 -7.39 21.94
C ALA A 366 -28.93 -7.89 23.34
N ASN A 367 -30.06 -7.40 23.85
CA ASN A 367 -30.51 -7.65 25.22
C ASN A 367 -31.89 -8.32 25.29
N VAL A 368 -32.51 -8.59 24.15
CA VAL A 368 -33.82 -9.25 24.09
C VAL A 368 -33.65 -10.75 23.94
N GLU A 369 -34.22 -11.52 24.88
CA GLU A 369 -34.13 -12.98 24.88
C GLU A 369 -34.98 -13.63 23.77
N LYS A 370 -34.41 -14.66 23.13
CA LYS A 370 -35.06 -15.49 22.12
C LYS A 370 -34.60 -16.94 22.22
N PHE A 371 -35.55 -17.87 22.31
CA PHE A 371 -35.25 -19.29 22.22
C PHE A 371 -35.22 -19.76 20.77
N ASN A 372 -34.19 -20.49 20.38
CA ASN A 372 -34.14 -21.13 19.07
C ASN A 372 -34.99 -22.43 19.05
N ALA A 373 -35.12 -23.06 17.87
CA ALA A 373 -35.89 -24.28 17.72
C ALA A 373 -35.36 -25.49 18.52
N THR A 374 -34.09 -25.45 18.95
CA THR A 374 -33.47 -26.48 19.79
C THR A 374 -33.52 -26.16 21.28
N GLY A 375 -34.15 -25.04 21.68
CA GLY A 375 -34.28 -24.62 23.08
C GLY A 375 -33.08 -23.85 23.65
N SER A 376 -32.10 -23.50 22.83
CA SER A 376 -30.97 -22.65 23.25
C SER A 376 -31.44 -21.20 23.37
N LEU A 377 -31.05 -20.54 24.47
CA LEU A 377 -31.24 -19.11 24.66
C LEU A 377 -30.25 -18.34 23.77
N LEU A 378 -30.77 -17.36 23.04
CA LEU A 378 -30.03 -16.40 22.24
C LEU A 378 -30.54 -14.99 22.54
N PHE A 379 -29.78 -13.98 22.15
CA PHE A 379 -30.12 -12.57 22.32
C PHE A 379 -30.23 -11.87 20.97
N TYR A 380 -31.10 -10.88 20.88
CA TYR A 380 -31.23 -10.01 19.71
C TYR A 380 -31.49 -8.56 20.13
N GLY A 381 -31.29 -7.64 19.18
CA GLY A 381 -31.47 -6.20 19.35
C GLY A 381 -32.88 -5.70 19.10
#